data_AF-A0A5S4FW89-F1
#
_entry.id   AF-A0A5S4FW89-F1
#
_cell.length_a   1.000
_cell.length_b   1.000
_cell.length_c   1.000
_cell.angle_alpha   90.00
_cell.angle_beta   90.00
_cell.angle_gamma   90.00
#
_symmetry.space_group_name_H-M   'P 1'
#
loop_
_entity.id
_entity.type
_entity.pdbx_description
1 polymer ?
#
loop_
_entity_poly.entity_id
_entity_poly.type
_entity_poly.pdbx_seq_one_letter_code
_entity_poly.pdbx_strand_id
1 'polypeptide(L)'
;MARQEQIDTARRHIEHLREQHANDVTALIRLVNAGALKSQAGDRLIVDLRAWDKGFKDLFIRALSLLDSLQPTDPAKGISAR
;
A
#
# COMPACT_ATOMS: atom_id res chain seq x y z
N MET A 1 24.92 -1.92 13.09
CA MET A 1 23.99 -3.04 12.84
C MET A 1 22.56 -2.48 12.82
N ALA A 2 22.22 -1.75 11.75
CA ALA A 2 20.97 -1.00 11.65
C ALA A 2 20.26 -1.33 10.33
N ARG A 3 19.84 -2.59 10.15
CA ARG A 3 19.25 -3.01 8.86
C ARG A 3 17.87 -3.63 9.04
N GLN A 4 17.72 -4.61 9.92
CA GLN A 4 16.44 -5.30 10.08
C GLN A 4 15.39 -4.43 10.78
N GLU A 5 15.73 -3.80 11.92
CA GLU A 5 14.80 -2.92 12.65
C GLU A 5 14.33 -1.72 11.81
N GLN A 6 15.20 -1.22 10.92
CA GLN A 6 14.86 -0.13 9.99
C GLN A 6 13.90 -0.61 8.90
N ILE A 7 14.11 -1.82 8.36
CA ILE A 7 13.20 -2.46 7.39
C ILE A 7 11.84 -2.73 8.05
N ASP A 8 11.81 -3.24 9.28
CA ASP A 8 10.58 -3.53 10.00
C ASP A 8 9.82 -2.26 10.38
N THR A 9 10.53 -1.18 10.69
CA THR A 9 9.94 0.14 10.91
C THR A 9 9.36 0.71 9.62
N ALA A 10 10.09 0.61 8.50
CA ALA A 10 9.60 1.02 7.19
C ALA A 10 8.35 0.23 6.78
N ARG A 11 8.32 -1.10 7.02
CA ARG A 11 7.17 -1.95 6.76
C ARG A 11 5.93 -1.48 7.51
N ARG A 12 6.04 -1.33 8.83
CA ARG A 12 4.92 -0.85 9.69
C ARG A 12 4.42 0.52 9.24
N HIS A 13 5.32 1.42 8.84
CA HIS A 13 4.94 2.74 8.36
C HIS A 13 4.15 2.66 7.04
N ILE A 14 4.60 1.82 6.09
CA ILE A 14 3.91 1.61 4.80
C ILE A 14 2.53 0.97 5.02
N GLU A 15 2.43 0.01 5.93
CA GLU A 15 1.15 -0.62 6.31
C GLU A 15 0.18 0.39 6.92
N HIS A 16 0.66 1.23 7.85
CA HIS A 16 -0.16 2.28 8.46
C HIS A 16 -0.68 3.29 7.42
N LEU A 17 0.18 3.76 6.52
CA LEU A 17 -0.22 4.66 5.42
C LEU A 17 -1.26 4.00 4.50
N ARG A 18 -1.10 2.71 4.21
CA ARG A 18 -2.05 1.95 3.39
C ARG A 18 -3.43 1.88 4.06
N GLU A 19 -3.47 1.61 5.36
CA GLU A 19 -4.73 1.54 6.11
C GLU A 19 -5.41 2.90 6.20
N GLN A 20 -4.65 3.95 6.51
CA GLN A 20 -5.19 5.31 6.55
C GLN A 20 -5.78 5.70 5.19
N HIS A 21 -5.04 5.50 4.11
CA HIS A 21 -5.50 5.79 2.76
C HIS A 21 -6.77 5.00 2.40
N ALA A 22 -6.80 3.69 2.69
CA ALA A 22 -7.97 2.85 2.42
C ALA A 22 -9.22 3.34 3.17
N ASN A 23 -9.06 3.77 4.43
CA ASN A 23 -10.15 4.31 5.23
C ASN A 23 -10.67 5.62 4.66
N ASP A 24 -9.79 6.54 4.29
CA ASP A 24 -10.15 7.86 3.74
C ASP A 24 -10.89 7.71 2.40
N VAL A 25 -10.37 6.89 1.48
CA VAL A 25 -11.03 6.66 0.18
C VAL A 25 -12.37 5.94 0.35
N THR A 26 -12.45 4.96 1.24
CA THR A 26 -13.72 4.28 1.55
C THR A 26 -14.75 5.25 2.11
N ALA A 27 -14.34 6.17 2.99
CA ALA A 27 -15.22 7.19 3.53
C ALA A 27 -15.73 8.14 2.42
N LEU A 28 -14.85 8.59 1.53
CA LEU A 28 -15.23 9.44 0.39
C LEU A 28 -16.21 8.72 -0.54
N ILE A 29 -15.94 7.47 -0.92
CA ILE A 29 -16.85 6.66 -1.75
C ILE A 29 -18.21 6.52 -1.08
N ARG A 30 -18.26 6.26 0.23
CA ARG A 30 -19.51 6.16 0.99
C ARG A 30 -20.29 7.47 0.99
N LEU A 31 -19.63 8.60 1.17
CA LEU A 31 -20.26 9.93 1.12
C LEU A 31 -20.89 10.20 -0.24
N VAL A 32 -20.17 9.92 -1.33
CA VAL A 32 -20.70 10.12 -2.68
C VAL A 32 -21.88 9.18 -2.95
N ASN A 33 -21.77 7.89 -2.60
CA ASN A 33 -22.86 6.91 -2.73
C ASN A 33 -24.09 7.25 -1.87
N ALA A 34 -23.90 7.86 -0.70
CA ALA A 34 -24.99 8.34 0.17
C ALA A 34 -25.71 9.59 -0.41
N GLY A 35 -25.24 10.10 -1.56
CA GLY A 35 -25.85 11.21 -2.25
C GLY A 35 -25.36 12.57 -1.79
N ALA A 36 -24.14 12.66 -1.22
CA ALA A 36 -23.47 13.96 -1.03
C ALA A 36 -23.24 14.69 -2.37
N LEU A 37 -23.13 13.94 -3.47
CA LEU A 37 -23.02 14.44 -4.84
C LEU A 37 -23.97 13.68 -5.76
N LYS A 38 -25.17 14.21 -5.97
CA LYS A 38 -26.19 13.63 -6.87
C LYS A 38 -26.09 14.26 -8.25
N SER A 39 -25.17 13.77 -9.08
CA SER A 39 -25.05 14.15 -10.49
C SER A 39 -24.11 13.21 -11.23
N GLN A 40 -24.04 13.36 -12.56
CA GLN A 40 -23.02 12.70 -13.40
C GLN A 40 -21.59 12.97 -12.90
N ALA A 41 -21.35 14.10 -12.21
CA ALA A 41 -20.06 14.39 -11.61
C ALA A 41 -19.77 13.47 -10.40
N GLY A 42 -20.78 13.11 -9.62
CA GLY A 42 -20.67 12.12 -8.54
C GLY A 42 -20.34 10.73 -9.06
N ASP A 43 -21.00 10.30 -10.15
CA ASP A 43 -20.72 9.01 -10.78
C ASP A 43 -19.27 8.93 -11.30
N ARG A 44 -18.81 9.98 -11.99
CA ARG A 44 -17.41 10.09 -12.45
C ARG A 44 -16.43 10.06 -11.28
N LEU A 45 -16.72 10.82 -10.23
CA LEU A 45 -15.90 10.84 -9.02
C LEU A 45 -15.80 9.46 -8.37
N ILE A 46 -16.87 8.66 -8.34
CA ILE A 46 -16.80 7.28 -7.83
C ILE A 46 -15.86 6.42 -8.69
N VAL A 47 -15.93 6.54 -10.01
CA VAL A 47 -15.04 5.81 -10.93
C VAL A 47 -13.58 6.20 -10.67
N ASP A 48 -13.31 7.50 -10.57
CA ASP A 48 -11.97 8.03 -10.33
C ASP A 48 -11.43 7.62 -8.96
N LEU A 49 -12.24 7.67 -7.90
CA LEU A 49 -11.87 7.22 -6.56
C LEU A 49 -11.54 5.72 -6.53
N ARG A 50 -12.28 4.89 -7.27
CA ARG A 50 -11.99 3.45 -7.39
C ARG A 50 -10.71 3.17 -8.17
N ALA A 51 -10.47 3.92 -9.24
CA ALA A 51 -9.23 3.82 -10.01
C ALA A 51 -8.02 4.25 -9.16
N TRP A 52 -8.18 5.33 -8.39
CA TRP A 52 -7.18 5.81 -7.45
C TRP A 52 -6.87 4.79 -6.36
N ASP A 53 -7.89 4.23 -5.69
CA ASP A 53 -7.74 3.17 -4.67
C ASP A 53 -6.96 1.96 -5.21
N LYS A 54 -7.31 1.52 -6.43
CA LYS A 54 -6.60 0.41 -7.09
C LYS A 54 -5.13 0.74 -7.33
N GLY A 55 -4.84 1.91 -7.92
CA GLY A 55 -3.47 2.33 -8.21
C GLY A 55 -2.62 2.48 -6.95
N PHE A 56 -3.19 3.02 -5.87
CA PHE A 56 -2.51 3.15 -4.59
C PHE A 56 -2.26 1.80 -3.92
N LYS A 57 -3.23 0.86 -3.97
CA LYS A 57 -3.03 -0.51 -3.49
C LYS A 57 -1.87 -1.19 -4.20
N ASP A 58 -1.78 -1.07 -5.53
CA ASP A 58 -0.70 -1.64 -6.32
C ASP A 58 0.67 -1.03 -5.94
N LEU A 59 0.73 0.28 -5.69
CA LEU A 59 1.93 0.96 -5.21
C LEU A 59 2.41 0.39 -3.86
N PHE A 60 1.49 0.25 -2.89
CA PHE A 60 1.84 -0.28 -1.56
C PHE A 60 2.30 -1.74 -1.63
N ILE A 61 1.65 -2.58 -2.44
CA ILE A 61 2.07 -3.97 -2.65
C ILE A 61 3.49 -4.02 -3.21
N ARG A 62 3.81 -3.19 -4.21
CA ARG A 62 5.16 -3.10 -4.78
C ARG A 62 6.18 -2.62 -3.75
N ALA A 63 5.84 -1.61 -2.95
CA ALA A 63 6.73 -1.09 -1.93
C ALA A 63 7.03 -2.13 -0.85
N LEU A 64 6.03 -2.87 -0.38
CA LEU A 64 6.22 -3.98 0.57
C LEU A 64 7.04 -5.11 -0.03
N SER A 65 6.77 -5.50 -1.28
CA SER A 65 7.55 -6.52 -1.99
C SER A 65 9.02 -6.11 -2.17
N LEU A 66 9.30 -4.83 -2.38
CA LEU A 66 10.67 -4.31 -2.40
C LEU A 66 11.33 -4.38 -1.03
N LEU A 67 10.60 -4.14 0.07
CA LEU A 67 11.15 -4.34 1.41
C LEU A 67 11.42 -5.82 1.71
N ASP A 68 10.56 -6.73 1.24
CA ASP A 68 10.76 -8.18 1.37
C ASP A 68 12.03 -8.65 0.63
N SER A 69 12.32 -8.07 -0.55
CA SER A 69 13.51 -8.42 -1.33
C SER A 69 14.82 -7.92 -0.74
N LEU A 70 14.77 -6.99 0.22
CA LEU A 70 15.93 -6.52 0.98
C LEU A 70 16.34 -7.46 2.12
N GLN A 71 15.64 -8.59 2.32
CA GLN A 71 16.04 -9.58 3.33
C GLN A 71 17.49 -10.04 3.09
N PRO A 72 18.31 -10.13 4.16
CA PRO A 72 19.72 -10.50 4.02
C PRO A 72 19.82 -11.86 3.35
N THR A 73 20.59 -11.94 2.26
CA THR A 73 21.07 -13.23 1.74
C THR A 73 21.83 -13.92 2.86
N ASP A 74 21.31 -15.04 3.35
CA ASP A 74 21.96 -15.87 4.35
C ASP A 74 23.37 -16.25 3.85
N PRO A 75 24.46 -15.75 4.47
CA PRO A 75 25.82 -16.09 4.03
C PRO A 75 26.14 -17.58 4.21
N ALA A 76 25.31 -18.32 4.96
CA ALA A 76 25.44 -19.75 5.18
C ALA A 76 25.18 -20.62 3.94
N LYS A 77 24.61 -20.07 2.86
CA LYS A 77 24.33 -20.84 1.62
C LYS A 77 25.44 -20.79 0.56
N GLY A 78 26.54 -20.08 0.83
CA GLY A 78 27.66 -19.92 -0.10
C GLY A 78 28.91 -20.76 0.19
N ILE A 79 28.94 -21.55 1.27
CA ILE A 79 30.09 -22.38 1.64
C ILE A 79 29.66 -23.84 1.74
N SER A 80 29.20 -24.40 0.62
CA SER A 80 29.15 -25.87 0.45
C SER A 80 29.32 -26.20 -1.03
N ALA A 81 30.48 -25.81 -1.56
CA ALA A 81 31.02 -26.30 -2.83
C ALA A 81 32.54 -26.28 -2.69
N ARG A 82 33.07 -27.31 -2.01
CA ARG A 82 34.45 -27.76 -2.13
C ARG A 82 34.42 -29.27 -2.28
#